data_AF-A0A7C5ZJC3-F1
#
_entry.id   AF-A0A7C5ZJC3-F1
#
_cell.length_a   1.000
_cell.length_b   1.000
_cell.length_c   1.000
_cell.angle_alpha   90.00
_cell.angle_beta   90.00
_cell.angle_gamma   90.00
#
_symmetry.space_group_name_H-M   'P 1'
#
loop_
_entity.id
_entity.type
_entity.pdbx_description
1 polymer ?
#
loop_
_entity_poly.entity_id
_entity_poly.type
_entity_poly.pdbx_seq_one_letter_code
_entity_poly.pdbx_strand_id
1 'polypeptide(L)'
;MTNTLHRRGAPEDLRHDYVVFATVHGGKGRPEIAEAFRRFREIVAKYEPVMKPLPNHGTYKDINVVEPAPAEPGASATFDDYEKVVKVVAELKAADLGISINISGPLDEVACACQAAGFTRHSVEHSLGVHGNRDLLPTADVLEINTLCGHGMVSHNAVRRMIDLVKQRKITLDEAATLLARPCTCGVVNKTRAKQILERARKLG
;
A
#
# COMPACT_ATOMS: atom_id res chain seq x y z
N MET A 1 6.51 9.09 -6.08
CA MET A 1 5.82 9.24 -4.77
C MET A 1 6.63 8.40 -3.80
N THR A 2 7.33 9.01 -2.84
CA THR A 2 8.37 8.34 -2.04
C THR A 2 7.87 7.80 -0.69
N ASN A 3 6.60 8.06 -0.33
CA ASN A 3 6.05 7.78 1.00
C ASN A 3 6.12 6.29 1.37
N THR A 4 5.91 5.38 0.41
CA THR A 4 5.99 3.93 0.65
C THR A 4 7.40 3.35 0.52
N LEU A 5 8.43 4.14 0.23
CA LEU A 5 9.81 3.61 0.15
C LEU A 5 10.37 3.20 1.51
N HIS A 6 9.83 3.75 2.60
CA HIS A 6 10.31 3.50 3.95
C HIS A 6 9.66 2.28 4.62
N ARG A 7 9.06 1.35 3.85
CA ARG A 7 8.53 0.10 4.40
C ARG A 7 9.64 -0.61 5.16
N ARG A 8 9.38 -0.84 6.45
CA ARG A 8 10.29 -1.56 7.34
C ARG A 8 9.85 -3.01 7.47
N GLY A 9 10.79 -3.89 7.79
CA GLY A 9 10.57 -5.29 8.17
C GLY A 9 11.66 -6.20 7.61
N ALA A 10 11.54 -7.50 7.86
CA ALA A 10 12.48 -8.47 7.30
C ALA A 10 12.31 -8.54 5.77
N PRO A 11 13.37 -8.89 5.01
CA PRO A 11 13.27 -9.10 3.57
C PRO A 11 12.13 -10.04 3.18
N GLU A 12 11.92 -11.12 3.94
CA GLU A 12 10.90 -12.13 3.72
C GLU A 12 9.49 -11.54 3.88
N ASP A 13 9.28 -10.70 4.90
CA ASP A 13 8.01 -10.00 5.11
C ASP A 13 7.71 -9.00 3.97
N LEU A 14 8.75 -8.36 3.40
CA LEU A 14 8.65 -7.42 2.27
C LEU A 14 8.23 -8.10 0.96
N ARG A 15 8.44 -9.41 0.80
CA ARG A 15 7.95 -10.19 -0.36
C ARG A 15 6.43 -10.36 -0.38
N HIS A 16 5.74 -9.86 0.65
CA HIS A 16 4.29 -9.86 0.77
C HIS A 16 3.72 -8.44 0.90
N ASP A 17 4.43 -7.42 0.42
CA ASP A 17 3.98 -6.02 0.47
C ASP A 17 4.33 -5.24 -0.79
N TYR A 18 3.37 -5.24 -1.73
CA TYR A 18 3.47 -4.52 -2.99
C TYR A 18 2.43 -3.42 -3.06
N VAL A 19 2.83 -2.22 -3.48
CA VAL A 19 1.91 -1.11 -3.70
C VAL A 19 2.07 -0.61 -5.13
N VAL A 20 1.00 -0.72 -5.92
CA VAL A 20 0.92 -0.20 -7.28
C VAL A 20 0.22 1.15 -7.22
N PHE A 21 0.90 2.20 -7.66
CA PHE A 21 0.37 3.56 -7.77
C PHE A 21 0.15 3.94 -9.22
N ALA A 22 -0.98 4.56 -9.50
CA ALA A 22 -1.22 5.34 -10.70
C ALA A 22 -1.22 6.82 -10.33
N THR A 23 -0.46 7.63 -11.05
CA THR A 23 -0.33 9.07 -10.80
C THR A 23 -0.26 9.85 -12.10
N VAL A 24 -0.68 11.12 -12.05
CA VAL A 24 -0.58 12.06 -13.17
C VAL A 24 0.14 13.33 -12.72
N HIS A 25 0.98 13.87 -13.60
CA HIS A 25 1.58 15.19 -13.40
C HIS A 25 0.78 16.22 -14.23
N GLY A 26 0.06 17.12 -13.56
CA GLY A 26 -0.84 18.07 -14.23
C GLY A 26 -2.11 17.41 -14.80
N GLY A 27 -2.94 18.19 -15.50
CA GLY A 27 -4.13 17.66 -16.20
C GLY A 27 -5.33 17.30 -15.31
N LYS A 28 -5.37 17.79 -14.06
CA LYS A 28 -6.53 17.64 -13.18
C LYS A 28 -7.82 18.11 -13.88
N GLY A 29 -8.85 17.27 -13.86
CA GLY A 29 -10.16 17.58 -14.44
C GLY A 29 -10.32 17.22 -15.92
N ARG A 30 -9.29 16.66 -16.57
CA ARG A 30 -9.41 16.19 -17.95
C ARG A 30 -10.11 14.81 -18.02
N PRO A 31 -11.12 14.62 -18.88
CA PRO A 31 -11.89 13.37 -18.96
C PRO A 31 -11.04 12.12 -19.21
N GLU A 32 -9.98 12.21 -20.02
CA GLU A 32 -9.09 11.10 -20.33
C GLU A 32 -8.33 10.59 -19.10
N ILE A 33 -8.01 11.47 -18.15
CA ILE A 33 -7.36 11.08 -16.89
C ILE A 33 -8.36 10.38 -15.97
N ALA A 34 -9.60 10.86 -15.91
CA ALA A 34 -10.64 10.22 -15.12
C ALA A 34 -10.91 8.80 -15.64
N GLU A 35 -10.98 8.64 -16.97
CA GLU A 35 -11.13 7.35 -17.63
C GLU A 35 -9.92 6.43 -17.38
N ALA A 36 -8.69 6.93 -17.48
CA ALA A 36 -7.50 6.16 -17.17
C ALA A 36 -7.49 5.65 -15.73
N PHE A 37 -7.89 6.47 -14.75
CA PHE A 37 -8.03 6.03 -13.36
C PHE A 37 -9.18 5.05 -13.14
N ARG A 38 -10.31 5.22 -13.83
CA ARG A 38 -11.40 4.24 -13.82
C ARG A 38 -10.90 2.88 -14.31
N ARG A 39 -10.23 2.86 -15.46
CA ARG A 39 -9.68 1.63 -16.04
C ARG A 39 -8.60 1.00 -15.17
N PHE A 40 -7.74 1.82 -14.56
CA PHE A 40 -6.79 1.34 -13.56
C PHE A 40 -7.49 0.62 -12.40
N ARG A 41 -8.53 1.23 -11.81
CA ARG A 41 -9.31 0.62 -10.71
C ARG A 41 -9.96 -0.70 -11.14
N GLU A 42 -10.53 -0.76 -12.34
CA GLU A 42 -11.11 -2.00 -12.90
C GLU A 42 -10.08 -3.12 -13.06
N ILE A 43 -8.86 -2.79 -13.51
CA ILE A 43 -7.79 -3.78 -13.68
C ILE A 43 -7.36 -4.33 -12.32
N VAL A 44 -7.00 -3.44 -11.38
CA VAL A 44 -6.53 -3.88 -10.06
C VAL A 44 -7.60 -4.62 -9.27
N ALA A 45 -8.89 -4.29 -9.48
CA ALA A 45 -10.03 -4.95 -8.85
C ALA A 45 -10.08 -6.46 -9.10
N LYS A 46 -9.75 -6.89 -10.32
CA LYS A 46 -9.77 -8.30 -10.74
C LYS A 46 -8.83 -9.18 -9.92
N TYR A 47 -7.81 -8.57 -9.33
CA TYR A 47 -6.78 -9.26 -8.57
C TYR A 47 -6.90 -9.05 -7.06
N GLU A 48 -8.06 -8.58 -6.58
CA GLU A 48 -8.43 -8.55 -5.17
C GLU A 48 -7.36 -7.93 -4.25
N PRO A 49 -7.14 -6.59 -4.32
CA PRO A 49 -6.20 -5.92 -3.45
C PRO A 49 -6.59 -6.09 -1.97
N VAL A 50 -5.57 -6.16 -1.11
CA VAL A 50 -5.70 -6.41 0.33
C VAL A 50 -6.47 -5.30 1.03
N MET A 51 -6.22 -4.06 0.61
CA MET A 51 -6.92 -2.89 1.10
C MET A 51 -8.16 -2.65 0.24
N LYS A 52 -9.32 -3.07 0.79
CA LYS A 52 -10.63 -2.71 0.26
C LYS A 52 -11.10 -1.37 0.85
N PRO A 53 -11.95 -0.62 0.13
CA PRO A 53 -12.66 0.55 0.63
C PRO A 53 -13.27 0.29 1.99
N LEU A 54 -12.99 1.20 2.92
CA LEU A 54 -13.57 1.15 4.25
C LEU A 54 -14.89 1.95 4.23
N PRO A 55 -16.00 1.37 4.71
CA PRO A 55 -17.25 2.11 4.84
C PRO A 55 -17.03 3.39 5.65
N ASN A 56 -17.63 4.51 5.20
CA ASN A 56 -17.61 5.82 5.87
C ASN A 56 -16.24 6.53 5.96
N HIS A 57 -15.34 6.34 4.99
CA HIS A 57 -14.08 7.09 4.90
C HIS A 57 -14.04 8.05 3.71
N GLY A 58 -13.81 9.32 4.00
CA GLY A 58 -13.88 10.44 3.05
C GLY A 58 -12.80 10.50 1.97
N THR A 59 -12.04 9.44 1.68
CA THR A 59 -11.02 9.46 0.60
C THR A 59 -10.63 8.09 0.02
N TYR A 60 -11.18 6.97 0.50
CA TYR A 60 -11.14 5.69 -0.22
C TYR A 60 -12.55 5.35 -0.68
N LYS A 61 -12.99 6.02 -1.75
CA LYS A 61 -14.25 5.70 -2.40
C LYS A 61 -14.16 4.29 -2.96
N ASP A 62 -15.29 3.59 -2.93
CA ASP A 62 -15.38 2.19 -3.29
C ASP A 62 -14.67 1.92 -4.62
N ILE A 63 -13.87 0.85 -4.74
CA ILE A 63 -13.28 0.46 -6.04
C ILE A 63 -14.41 0.11 -7.03
N ASN A 64 -15.60 -0.20 -6.48
CA ASN A 64 -16.84 -0.44 -7.19
C ASN A 64 -17.66 0.85 -7.46
N VAL A 65 -17.27 2.00 -6.90
CA VAL A 65 -17.91 3.30 -7.19
C VAL A 65 -17.19 3.88 -8.41
N VAL A 66 -17.80 3.61 -9.57
CA VAL A 66 -17.40 4.06 -10.92
C VAL A 66 -17.84 5.52 -11.17
N GLU A 67 -18.13 6.29 -10.12
CA GLU A 67 -18.48 7.69 -10.32
C GLU A 67 -17.21 8.55 -10.44
N PRO A 68 -17.15 9.48 -11.41
CA PRO A 68 -16.00 10.35 -11.60
C PRO A 68 -15.88 11.29 -10.40
N ALA A 69 -15.09 10.89 -9.41
CA ALA A 69 -14.67 11.81 -8.36
C ALA A 69 -13.84 12.94 -9.00
N PRO A 70 -14.07 14.21 -8.61
CA PRO A 70 -13.32 15.32 -9.16
C PRO A 70 -11.82 15.12 -8.94
N ALA A 71 -11.07 15.10 -10.05
CA ALA A 71 -9.60 15.18 -10.14
C ALA A 71 -8.80 14.58 -8.96
N GLU A 72 -8.92 13.27 -8.75
CA GLU A 72 -8.05 12.58 -7.80
C GLU A 72 -6.58 12.66 -8.28
N PRO A 73 -5.62 13.00 -7.39
CA PRO A 73 -4.21 13.16 -7.77
C PRO A 73 -3.52 11.83 -8.09
N GLY A 74 -4.16 10.70 -7.77
CA GLY A 74 -3.66 9.36 -8.03
C GLY A 74 -4.62 8.29 -7.51
N ALA A 75 -4.37 7.05 -7.89
CA ALA A 75 -5.02 5.85 -7.37
C ALA A 75 -3.94 4.87 -6.91
N SER A 76 -4.28 3.97 -5.98
CA SER A 76 -3.35 2.93 -5.56
C SER A 76 -4.05 1.60 -5.29
N ALA A 77 -3.28 0.52 -5.32
CA ALA A 77 -3.71 -0.81 -4.94
C ALA A 77 -2.57 -1.53 -4.23
N THR A 78 -2.89 -2.21 -3.13
CA THR A 78 -1.91 -2.94 -2.31
C THR A 78 -2.16 -4.44 -2.42
N PHE A 79 -1.10 -5.21 -2.66
CA PHE A 79 -1.12 -6.66 -2.83
C PHE A 79 -0.14 -7.33 -1.86
N ASP A 80 -0.50 -8.53 -1.43
CA ASP A 80 0.29 -9.40 -0.56
C ASP A 80 0.90 -10.61 -1.27
N ASP A 81 0.73 -10.67 -2.59
CA ASP A 81 1.08 -11.81 -3.42
C ASP A 81 1.77 -11.35 -4.71
N TYR A 82 2.92 -11.93 -4.99
CA TYR A 82 3.76 -11.58 -6.14
C TYR A 82 3.10 -11.97 -7.48
N GLU A 83 2.41 -13.11 -7.57
CA GLU A 83 1.77 -13.54 -8.80
C GLU A 83 0.63 -12.60 -9.22
N LYS A 84 -0.12 -12.08 -8.25
CA LYS A 84 -1.12 -11.03 -8.49
C LYS A 84 -0.47 -9.80 -9.11
N VAL A 85 0.70 -9.38 -8.61
CA VAL A 85 1.43 -8.22 -9.15
C VAL A 85 1.88 -8.48 -10.57
N VAL A 86 2.43 -9.64 -10.88
CA VAL A 86 2.85 -10.00 -12.26
C VAL A 86 1.67 -9.86 -13.23
N LYS A 87 0.50 -10.39 -12.87
CA LYS A 87 -0.72 -10.31 -13.71
C LYS A 87 -1.22 -8.87 -13.86
N VAL A 88 -1.25 -8.10 -12.77
CA VAL A 88 -1.60 -6.66 -12.80
C VAL A 88 -0.67 -5.89 -13.73
N VAL A 89 0.65 -6.10 -13.63
CA VAL A 89 1.64 -5.39 -14.45
C VAL A 89 1.47 -5.73 -15.94
N ALA A 90 1.25 -7.01 -16.27
CA ALA A 90 0.98 -7.44 -17.64
C ALA A 90 -0.31 -6.79 -18.21
N GLU A 91 -1.38 -6.74 -17.42
CA GLU A 91 -2.64 -6.15 -17.86
C GLU A 91 -2.56 -4.62 -17.97
N LEU A 92 -1.86 -3.95 -17.06
CA LEU A 92 -1.59 -2.51 -17.14
C LEU A 92 -0.73 -2.16 -18.36
N LYS A 93 0.24 -3.01 -18.73
CA LYS A 93 1.02 -2.84 -19.97
C LYS A 93 0.12 -2.90 -21.19
N ALA A 94 -0.75 -3.90 -21.26
CA ALA A 94 -1.66 -4.10 -22.39
C ALA A 94 -2.69 -2.98 -22.51
N ALA A 95 -3.11 -2.39 -21.37
CA ALA A 95 -4.09 -1.32 -21.34
C ALA A 95 -3.55 0.06 -21.75
N ASP A 96 -2.23 0.26 -21.69
CA ASP A 96 -1.52 1.49 -22.08
C ASP A 96 -2.26 2.79 -21.70
N LEU A 97 -2.50 2.96 -20.40
CA LEU A 97 -3.40 3.98 -19.86
C LEU A 97 -2.92 5.43 -20.04
N GLY A 98 -1.71 5.66 -20.57
CA GLY A 98 -1.14 7.00 -20.75
C GLY A 98 -0.84 7.75 -19.44
N ILE A 99 -0.79 7.05 -18.30
CA ILE A 99 -0.51 7.61 -16.97
C ILE A 99 0.68 6.92 -16.30
N SER A 100 1.31 7.59 -15.34
CA SER A 100 2.50 7.07 -14.66
C SER A 100 2.11 5.97 -13.68
N ILE A 101 2.69 4.78 -13.85
CA ILE A 101 2.58 3.67 -12.90
C ILE A 101 3.90 3.51 -12.12
N ASN A 102 3.81 3.49 -10.79
CA ASN A 102 4.94 3.23 -9.90
C ASN A 102 4.63 2.02 -9.02
N ILE A 103 5.61 1.14 -8.81
CA ILE A 103 5.43 -0.06 -7.99
C ILE A 103 6.45 -0.01 -6.85
N SER A 104 5.96 -0.03 -5.62
CA SER A 104 6.75 -0.18 -4.41
C SER A 104 6.77 -1.65 -4.00
N GLY A 105 7.95 -2.18 -3.68
CA GLY A 105 8.17 -3.56 -3.25
C GLY A 105 9.66 -3.91 -3.33
N PRO A 106 10.05 -5.16 -3.02
CA PRO A 106 11.42 -5.64 -3.23
C PRO A 106 11.89 -5.39 -4.67
N LEU A 107 13.03 -4.71 -4.82
CA LEU A 107 13.48 -4.20 -6.13
C LEU A 107 13.66 -5.29 -7.18
N ASP A 108 14.24 -6.43 -6.79
CA ASP A 108 14.51 -7.52 -7.72
C ASP A 108 13.22 -8.21 -8.17
N GLU A 109 12.26 -8.41 -7.26
CA GLU A 109 10.96 -8.99 -7.61
C GLU A 109 10.16 -8.07 -8.52
N VAL A 110 10.07 -6.79 -8.18
CA VAL A 110 9.39 -5.79 -9.02
C VAL A 110 10.07 -5.69 -10.40
N ALA A 111 11.40 -5.76 -10.46
CA ALA A 111 12.13 -5.77 -11.72
C ALA A 111 11.79 -7.02 -12.56
N CYS A 112 11.76 -8.20 -11.95
CA CYS A 112 11.37 -9.45 -12.61
C CYS A 112 9.93 -9.39 -13.15
N ALA A 113 8.97 -8.89 -12.36
CA ALA A 113 7.58 -8.74 -12.79
C ALA A 113 7.45 -7.78 -13.99
N CYS A 114 8.15 -6.64 -13.94
CA CYS A 114 8.21 -5.68 -15.03
C CYS A 114 8.84 -6.28 -16.29
N GLN A 115 9.97 -6.99 -16.15
CA GLN A 115 10.66 -7.61 -17.27
C GLN A 115 9.81 -8.70 -17.94
N ALA A 116 9.10 -9.51 -17.16
CA ALA A 116 8.18 -10.53 -17.68
C ALA A 116 7.05 -9.92 -18.53
N ALA A 117 6.62 -8.70 -18.21
CA ALA A 117 5.64 -7.94 -19.00
C ALA A 117 6.28 -7.12 -20.16
N GLY A 118 7.59 -7.26 -20.40
CA GLY A 118 8.29 -6.56 -21.47
C GLY A 118 8.67 -5.11 -21.15
N PHE A 119 8.65 -4.70 -19.88
CA PHE A 119 9.17 -3.39 -19.48
C PHE A 119 10.69 -3.43 -19.29
N THR A 120 11.35 -2.36 -19.75
CA THR A 120 12.73 -2.06 -19.34
C THR A 120 12.66 -1.06 -18.18
N ARG A 121 13.29 -1.40 -17.05
CA ARG A 121 13.30 -0.53 -15.86
C ARG A 121 14.02 0.78 -16.17
N HIS A 122 13.30 1.90 -16.09
CA HIS A 122 13.85 3.23 -16.40
C HIS A 122 14.41 3.97 -15.17
N SER A 123 13.87 3.72 -13.99
CA SER A 123 14.28 4.38 -12.74
C SER A 123 14.04 3.47 -11.52
N VAL A 124 14.74 3.78 -10.43
CA VAL A 124 14.59 3.16 -9.11
C VAL A 124 14.72 4.24 -8.06
N GLU A 125 13.77 4.27 -7.12
CA GLU A 125 13.90 5.01 -5.88
C GLU A 125 14.24 4.03 -4.76
N HIS A 126 15.24 4.36 -3.93
CA HIS A 126 15.68 3.51 -2.82
C HIS A 126 15.82 4.33 -1.54
N SER A 127 15.33 3.78 -0.44
CA SER A 127 15.46 4.39 0.88
C SER A 127 16.66 3.81 1.63
N LEU A 128 17.58 4.66 2.06
CA LEU A 128 18.72 4.27 2.89
C LEU A 128 18.32 4.06 4.37
N GLY A 129 17.05 4.26 4.70
CA GLY A 129 16.52 4.09 6.04
C GLY A 129 16.71 5.32 6.93
N VAL A 130 16.71 5.09 8.25
CA VAL A 130 16.82 6.13 9.27
C VAL A 130 18.23 6.11 9.86
N HIS A 131 18.91 7.25 9.80
CA HIS A 131 20.25 7.46 10.34
C HIS A 131 20.20 8.33 11.62
N GLY A 132 21.21 8.21 12.49
CA GLY A 132 21.31 8.95 13.76
C GLY A 132 21.05 8.10 15.00
N ASN A 133 20.56 8.71 16.08
CA ASN A 133 20.27 7.99 17.33
C ASN A 133 18.98 7.17 17.21
N ARG A 134 19.12 5.90 16.83
CA ARG A 134 18.00 4.98 16.57
C ARG A 134 17.31 4.48 17.84
N ASP A 135 17.91 4.69 19.02
CA ASP A 135 17.34 4.27 20.30
C ASP A 135 16.15 5.16 20.72
N LEU A 136 16.02 6.34 20.12
CA LEU A 136 14.87 7.24 20.29
C LEU A 136 13.65 6.81 19.47
N LEU A 137 13.82 5.85 18.55
CA LEU A 137 12.74 5.39 17.71
C LEU A 137 11.81 4.44 18.50
N PRO A 138 10.51 4.37 18.15
CA PRO A 138 9.62 3.35 18.68
C PRO A 138 10.15 1.92 18.44
N THR A 139 9.55 0.95 19.13
CA THR A 139 9.88 -0.47 18.94
C THR A 139 9.67 -0.91 17.49
N ALA A 140 10.38 -1.98 17.09
CA ALA A 140 10.38 -2.46 15.71
C ALA A 140 8.96 -2.72 15.18
N ASP A 141 8.11 -3.42 15.93
CA ASP A 141 6.72 -3.71 15.53
C ASP A 141 5.88 -2.44 15.35
N VAL A 142 6.11 -1.42 16.20
CA VAL A 142 5.39 -0.14 16.10
C VAL A 142 5.78 0.60 14.83
N LEU A 143 7.07 0.63 14.52
CA LEU A 143 7.58 1.26 13.31
C LEU A 143 7.16 0.51 12.06
N GLU A 144 7.17 -0.82 12.09
CA GLU A 144 6.79 -1.63 10.95
C GLU A 144 5.35 -1.31 10.52
N ILE A 145 4.40 -1.30 11.47
CA ILE A 145 3.00 -0.92 11.21
C ILE A 145 2.88 0.53 10.75
N ASN A 146 3.58 1.47 11.40
CA ASN A 146 3.53 2.89 11.03
C ASN A 146 3.95 3.12 9.56
N THR A 147 5.02 2.44 9.13
CA THR A 147 5.55 2.57 7.76
C THR A 147 4.62 1.99 6.70
N LEU A 148 3.63 1.16 7.07
CA LEU A 148 2.62 0.64 6.12
C LEU A 148 1.73 1.75 5.52
N CYS A 149 1.65 2.93 6.13
CA CYS A 149 0.95 4.07 5.52
C CYS A 149 1.88 4.92 4.65
N GLY A 150 3.16 5.01 5.02
CA GLY A 150 4.16 5.85 4.38
C GLY A 150 4.03 7.35 4.64
N HIS A 151 2.82 7.87 4.84
CA HIS A 151 2.57 9.28 5.18
C HIS A 151 2.60 9.59 6.68
N GLY A 152 2.78 8.57 7.53
CA GLY A 152 2.75 8.74 8.99
C GLY A 152 1.36 9.01 9.58
N MET A 153 0.28 8.84 8.81
CA MET A 153 -1.10 9.03 9.30
C MET A 153 -1.50 8.03 10.40
N VAL A 154 -0.83 6.87 10.44
CA VAL A 154 -1.04 5.85 11.48
C VAL A 154 -0.11 6.15 12.64
N SER A 155 -0.61 6.83 13.67
CA SER A 155 0.22 7.30 14.79
C SER A 155 0.81 6.14 15.61
N HIS A 156 2.02 6.33 16.15
CA HIS A 156 2.67 5.34 17.02
C HIS A 156 1.80 4.95 18.23
N ASN A 157 1.04 5.90 18.77
CA ASN A 157 0.15 5.67 19.91
C ASN A 157 -1.06 4.81 19.52
N ALA A 158 -1.62 5.00 18.32
CA ALA A 158 -2.66 4.12 17.81
C ALA A 158 -2.15 2.69 17.65
N VAL A 159 -0.93 2.52 17.12
CA VAL A 159 -0.31 1.19 16.99
C VAL A 159 -0.13 0.50 18.35
N ARG A 160 0.48 1.19 19.33
CA ARG A 160 0.66 0.65 20.70
C ARG A 160 -0.68 0.24 21.31
N ARG A 161 -1.69 1.10 21.21
CA ARG A 161 -3.04 0.84 21.73
C ARG A 161 -3.66 -0.41 21.10
N MET A 162 -3.50 -0.62 19.80
CA MET A 162 -4.02 -1.79 19.10
C MET A 162 -3.28 -3.07 19.50
N ILE A 163 -1.96 -3.01 19.68
CA ILE A 163 -1.18 -4.12 20.22
C ILE A 163 -1.70 -4.52 21.61
N ASP A 164 -1.93 -3.54 22.50
CA ASP A 164 -2.45 -3.81 23.85
C ASP A 164 -3.84 -4.44 23.82
N LEU A 165 -4.74 -3.96 22.96
CA LEU A 165 -6.10 -4.53 22.82
C LEU A 165 -6.07 -5.96 22.31
N VAL A 166 -5.21 -6.26 21.33
CA VAL A 166 -5.03 -7.61 20.78
C VAL A 166 -4.44 -8.55 21.84
N LYS A 167 -3.44 -8.11 22.61
CA LYS A 167 -2.86 -8.87 23.74
C LYS A 167 -3.91 -9.18 24.81
N GLN A 168 -4.73 -8.20 25.15
CA GLN A 168 -5.83 -8.35 26.10
C GLN A 168 -7.03 -9.13 25.52
N ARG A 169 -6.95 -9.60 24.27
CA ARG A 169 -8.03 -10.29 23.56
C ARG A 169 -9.36 -9.51 23.52
N LYS A 170 -9.27 -8.17 23.57
CA LYS A 170 -10.43 -7.27 23.52
C LYS A 170 -10.93 -7.02 22.10
N ILE A 171 -10.05 -7.15 21.11
CA ILE A 171 -10.36 -7.09 19.68
C ILE A 171 -9.55 -8.17 18.95
N THR A 172 -10.04 -8.57 17.79
CA THR A 172 -9.35 -9.48 16.86
C THR A 172 -8.24 -8.77 16.10
N LEU A 173 -7.33 -9.55 15.49
CA LEU A 173 -6.30 -9.02 14.59
C LEU A 173 -6.89 -8.26 13.41
N ASP A 174 -8.04 -8.73 12.90
CA ASP A 174 -8.69 -8.14 11.73
C ASP A 174 -9.31 -6.77 12.05
N GLU A 175 -9.99 -6.67 13.19
CA GLU A 175 -10.50 -5.40 13.71
C GLU A 175 -9.37 -4.41 13.96
N ALA A 176 -8.29 -4.85 14.60
CA ALA A 176 -7.11 -4.02 14.86
C ALA A 176 -6.47 -3.50 13.56
N ALA A 177 -6.20 -4.37 12.60
CA ALA A 177 -5.61 -3.98 11.32
C ALA A 177 -6.54 -3.04 10.53
N THR A 178 -7.85 -3.29 10.56
CA THR A 178 -8.84 -2.40 9.95
C THR A 178 -8.84 -1.02 10.61
N LEU A 179 -8.85 -0.95 11.95
CA LEU A 179 -8.78 0.31 12.69
C LEU A 179 -7.47 1.07 12.43
N LEU A 180 -6.34 0.38 12.31
CA LEU A 180 -5.05 0.98 11.98
C LEU A 180 -5.00 1.52 10.56
N ALA A 181 -5.71 0.90 9.62
CA ALA A 181 -5.74 1.35 8.23
C ALA A 181 -6.65 2.58 8.03
N ARG A 182 -7.61 2.84 8.94
CA ARG A 182 -8.59 3.94 8.84
C ARG A 182 -7.98 5.33 8.58
N PRO A 183 -6.88 5.75 9.23
CA PRO A 183 -6.31 7.08 8.98
C PRO A 183 -5.64 7.21 7.59
N CYS A 184 -5.39 6.10 6.89
CA CYS A 184 -4.74 6.11 5.60
C CYS A 184 -5.73 6.46 4.49
N THR A 185 -5.62 7.68 3.97
CA THR A 185 -6.44 8.18 2.86
C THR A 185 -6.02 7.61 1.50
N CYS A 186 -4.78 7.13 1.37
CA CYS A 186 -4.24 6.57 0.13
C CYS A 186 -4.54 5.07 -0.04
N GLY A 187 -5.05 4.39 0.99
CA GLY A 187 -5.30 2.94 1.04
C GLY A 187 -4.13 2.05 0.66
N VAL A 188 -2.93 2.47 1.04
CA VAL A 188 -1.68 1.73 0.79
C VAL A 188 -1.32 0.78 1.94
N VAL A 189 -2.12 0.76 3.01
CA VAL A 189 -1.86 -0.06 4.19
C VAL A 189 -2.16 -1.51 3.87
N ASN A 190 -1.13 -2.34 3.95
CA ASN A 190 -1.28 -3.78 3.80
C ASN A 190 -1.82 -4.40 5.10
N LYS A 191 -3.13 -4.67 5.12
CA LYS A 191 -3.79 -5.25 6.30
C LYS A 191 -3.32 -6.68 6.61
N THR A 192 -2.97 -7.48 5.61
CA THR A 192 -2.40 -8.82 5.81
C THR A 192 -1.11 -8.72 6.63
N ARG A 193 -0.21 -7.83 6.22
CA ARG A 193 1.03 -7.57 6.95
C ARG A 193 0.81 -6.96 8.33
N ALA A 194 -0.12 -6.02 8.47
CA ALA A 194 -0.47 -5.47 9.77
C ALA A 194 -0.92 -6.57 10.76
N LYS A 195 -1.73 -7.55 10.30
CA LYS A 195 -2.16 -8.70 11.12
C LYS A 195 -0.99 -9.58 11.54
N GLN A 196 -0.04 -9.85 10.65
CA GLN A 196 1.17 -10.63 10.96
C GLN A 196 2.02 -9.95 12.04
N ILE A 197 2.23 -8.63 11.92
CA ILE A 197 3.01 -7.86 12.90
C ILE A 197 2.29 -7.84 14.25
N LEU A 198 0.97 -7.61 14.26
CA LEU A 198 0.17 -7.65 15.49
C LEU A 198 0.22 -9.02 16.17
N GLU A 199 0.15 -10.10 15.39
CA GLU A 199 0.25 -11.47 15.91
C GLU A 199 1.63 -11.76 16.50
N ARG A 200 2.70 -11.29 15.85
CA ARG A 200 4.07 -11.39 16.37
C ARG A 200 4.23 -10.60 17.67
N ALA A 201 3.79 -9.35 17.69
CA ALA A 201 3.82 -8.48 18.87
C ALA A 201 3.01 -9.08 20.03
N ARG A 202 1.90 -9.79 19.73
CA ARG A 202 1.08 -10.51 20.71
C ARG A 202 1.84 -11.65 21.40
N LYS A 203 2.69 -12.38 20.68
CA LYS A 203 3.43 -13.55 21.21
C LYS A 203 4.68 -13.19 22.03
N LEU A 204 5.24 -12.00 21.80
CA LEU A 204 6.51 -11.55 22.40
C LEU A 204 6.37 -10.95 23.80
N GLY A 205 5.15 -10.89 24.37
CA GLY A 205 4.93 -10.47 25.76
C GLY A 205 3.75 -11.19 26.37
#